data_AF-A0A4S8L198-F1
#
_entry.id   AF-A0A4S8L198-F1
#
_cell.length_a   1.000
_cell.length_b   1.000
_cell.length_c   1.000
_cell.angle_alpha   90.00
_cell.angle_beta   90.00
_cell.angle_gamma   90.00
#
_symmetry.space_group_name_H-M   'P 1'
#
loop_
_entity.id
_entity.type
_entity.pdbx_description
1 polymer ?
#
loop_
_entity_poly.entity_id
_entity_poly.type
_entity_poly.pdbx_seq_one_letter_code
_entity_poly.pdbx_strand_id
1 'polypeptide(L)'
;RKVQVRALVDSGATTTFINKSVVESNNLVKEKLAHPFEVINADDSPNKNGTITHSVKGYLEIGSHRAKTHLLVTRPNEMRTRYY
;
A
#
# COMPACT_ATOMS: atom_id res chain seq x y z
N ARG A 1 15.46 7.05 -4.17
CA ARG A 1 14.76 7.65 -5.34
C ARG A 1 13.54 8.41 -4.83
N LYS A 2 13.29 9.64 -5.26
CA LYS A 2 12.08 10.40 -4.94
C LYS A 2 11.07 10.24 -6.08
N VAL A 3 9.82 9.94 -5.76
CA VAL A 3 8.73 9.78 -6.73
C VAL A 3 7.56 10.63 -6.25
N GLN A 4 7.02 11.46 -7.13
CA GLN A 4 5.85 12.29 -6.82
C GLN A 4 4.61 11.69 -7.48
N VAL A 5 3.56 11.48 -6.70
CA VAL A 5 2.29 10.93 -7.17
C VAL A 5 1.13 11.69 -6.54
N ARG A 6 -0.05 11.58 -7.14
CA ARG A 6 -1.31 11.91 -6.45
C ARG A 6 -1.65 10.75 -5.52
N ALA A 7 -2.08 11.07 -4.31
CA ALA A 7 -2.50 10.11 -3.29
C ALA A 7 -3.90 10.46 -2.77
N LEU A 8 -4.62 9.45 -2.30
CA LEU A 8 -5.89 9.60 -1.60
C LEU A 8 -5.62 9.57 -0.09
N VAL A 9 -6.21 10.52 0.65
CA VAL A 9 -6.29 10.44 2.11
C VAL A 9 -7.57 9.68 2.43
N ASP A 10 -7.43 8.48 2.98
CA ASP A 10 -8.54 7.57 3.23
C ASP A 10 -8.55 7.16 4.71
N SER A 11 -9.53 7.66 5.46
CA SER A 11 -9.70 7.32 6.88
C SER A 11 -10.30 5.92 7.10
N GLY A 12 -10.83 5.28 6.04
CA GLY A 12 -11.31 3.89 6.08
C GLY A 12 -10.18 2.86 5.98
N ALA A 13 -8.99 3.28 5.55
CA ALA A 13 -7.83 2.42 5.43
C ALA A 13 -7.04 2.34 6.75
N THR A 14 -6.85 1.12 7.26
CA THR A 14 -6.06 0.87 8.47
C THR A 14 -4.56 1.15 8.27
N THR A 15 -4.08 1.11 7.03
CA THR A 15 -2.65 1.23 6.69
C THR A 15 -2.45 1.93 5.36
N THR A 16 -1.19 2.19 5.00
CA THR A 16 -0.84 2.88 3.75
C THR A 16 -0.52 1.88 2.64
N PHE A 17 -1.13 2.10 1.47
CA PHE A 17 -0.92 1.29 0.28
C PHE A 17 -0.20 2.07 -0.81
N ILE A 18 0.48 1.35 -1.70
CA ILE A 18 1.05 1.89 -2.93
C ILE A 18 0.61 1.06 -4.13
N ASN A 19 0.21 1.74 -5.20
CA ASN A 19 -0.17 1.08 -6.44
C ASN A 19 1.04 0.36 -7.04
N LYS A 20 0.87 -0.92 -7.36
CA LYS A 20 1.86 -1.76 -8.06
C LYS A 20 2.43 -1.10 -9.31
N SER A 21 1.63 -0.37 -10.09
CA SER A 21 2.11 0.33 -11.29
C SER A 21 3.12 1.44 -10.96
N VAL A 22 2.94 2.16 -9.84
CA VAL A 22 3.90 3.18 -9.37
C VAL A 22 5.22 2.51 -9.00
N VAL A 23 5.15 1.38 -8.31
CA VAL A 23 6.34 0.59 -7.91
C VAL A 23 7.12 0.12 -9.13
N GLU A 24 6.44 -0.46 -10.11
CA GLU A 24 7.06 -1.03 -11.32
C GLU A 24 7.61 0.07 -12.24
N SER A 25 6.83 1.09 -12.58
CA SER A 25 7.26 2.19 -13.45
C SER A 25 8.46 2.97 -12.88
N ASN A 26 8.59 3.01 -11.56
CA ASN A 26 9.69 3.71 -10.88
C ASN A 26 10.78 2.77 -10.36
N ASN A 27 10.76 1.48 -10.70
CA ASN A 27 11.76 0.49 -10.23
C ASN A 27 12.02 0.58 -8.72
N LEU A 28 10.95 0.73 -7.93
CA LEU A 28 11.07 0.82 -6.48
C LEU A 28 11.40 -0.57 -5.91
N VAL A 29 12.34 -0.59 -4.97
CA VAL A 29 12.74 -1.83 -4.29
C VAL A 29 11.59 -2.31 -3.42
N LYS A 30 11.17 -3.56 -3.64
CA LYS A 30 10.15 -4.25 -2.86
C LYS A 30 10.82 -5.19 -1.87
N GLU A 31 10.24 -5.30 -0.69
CA GLU A 31 10.59 -6.32 0.29
C GLU A 31 9.44 -7.31 0.43
N LYS A 32 9.77 -8.61 0.42
CA LYS A 32 8.81 -9.67 0.68
C LYS A 32 8.39 -9.60 2.15
N LEU A 33 7.09 -9.67 2.39
CA LEU A 33 6.54 -9.72 3.75
C LEU A 33 6.80 -11.09 4.37
N ALA A 34 7.07 -11.11 5.69
CA ALA A 34 7.19 -12.36 6.44
C ALA A 34 5.86 -13.14 6.43
N HIS A 35 4.74 -12.43 6.56
CA HIS A 35 3.39 -12.97 6.48
C HIS A 35 2.60 -12.18 5.45
N PRO A 36 2.00 -12.83 4.42
CA PRO A 36 1.08 -12.16 3.51
C PRO A 36 -0.13 -11.58 4.25
N PHE A 37 -0.60 -10.41 3.82
CA PHE A 37 -1.85 -9.85 4.33
C PHE A 37 -3.01 -10.24 3.44
N GLU A 38 -4.07 -10.76 4.04
CA GLU A 38 -5.37 -10.87 3.39
C GLU A 38 -6.02 -9.48 3.33
N VAL A 39 -6.63 -9.19 2.18
CA VAL A 39 -7.36 -7.95 1.99
C VAL A 39 -8.81 -8.30 1.75
N ILE A 40 -9.68 -7.59 2.45
CA ILE A 40 -11.12 -7.68 2.30
C ILE A 40 -11.59 -6.32 1.77
N ASN A 41 -12.59 -6.30 0.90
CA ASN A 41 -13.18 -5.05 0.46
C ASN A 41 -14.01 -4.43 1.60
N ALA A 42 -14.44 -3.18 1.44
CA ALA A 42 -15.26 -2.50 2.44
C ALA A 42 -16.62 -3.19 2.68
N ASP A 43 -17.11 -3.95 1.69
CA ASP A 43 -18.35 -4.74 1.73
C ASP A 43 -18.16 -6.17 2.28
N ASP A 44 -17.02 -6.43 2.93
CA ASP A 44 -16.60 -7.74 3.47
C ASP A 44 -16.39 -8.85 2.40
N SER A 45 -16.47 -8.54 1.10
CA SER A 45 -16.13 -9.50 0.05
C SER A 45 -14.61 -9.70 -0.08
N PRO A 46 -14.14 -10.90 -0.48
CA PRO A 46 -12.71 -11.11 -0.73
C PRO A 46 -12.17 -10.15 -1.78
N ASN A 47 -10.98 -9.60 -1.54
CA ASN A 47 -10.36 -8.75 -2.54
C ASN A 47 -9.94 -9.56 -3.77
N LYS A 48 -10.42 -9.16 -4.96
CA LYS A 48 -10.11 -9.83 -6.23
C LYS A 48 -8.61 -9.80 -6.59
N ASN A 49 -7.84 -8.87 -6.02
CA ASN A 49 -6.40 -8.79 -6.23
C ASN A 49 -5.61 -9.76 -5.34
N GLY A 50 -6.28 -10.54 -4.49
CA GLY A 50 -5.67 -11.58 -3.66
C GLY A 50 -4.90 -11.03 -2.46
N THR A 51 -3.91 -11.79 -2.01
CA THR A 51 -3.10 -11.45 -0.83
C THR A 51 -1.97 -10.47 -1.17
N ILE A 52 -1.71 -9.53 -0.28
CA ILE A 52 -0.56 -8.64 -0.37
C ILE A 52 0.66 -9.38 0.19
N THR A 53 1.69 -9.51 -0.65
CA THR A 53 2.91 -10.27 -0.31
C THR A 53 4.16 -9.41 -0.21
N HIS A 54 4.09 -8.14 -0.61
CA HIS A 54 5.25 -7.25 -0.70
C HIS A 54 4.92 -5.86 -0.16
N SER A 55 5.96 -5.17 0.32
CA SER A 55 5.90 -3.77 0.73
C SER A 55 7.06 -2.98 0.13
N VAL A 56 6.93 -1.66 0.11
CA VAL A 56 8.03 -0.73 -0.11
C VAL A 56 8.27 0.02 1.20
N LYS A 57 9.50 -0.02 1.71
CA LYS A 57 9.92 0.78 2.87
C LYS A 57 10.51 2.09 2.37
N GLY A 58 10.07 3.21 2.93
CA GLY A 58 10.58 4.52 2.51
C GLY A 58 10.10 5.66 3.36
N TYR A 59 10.44 6.88 2.94
CA TYR A 59 9.90 8.10 3.51
C TYR A 59 8.72 8.57 2.66
N LEU A 60 7.58 8.83 3.31
CA LEU A 60 6.44 9.53 2.73
C LEU A 60 6.52 11.00 3.14
N GLU A 61 6.44 11.89 2.15
CA GLU A 61 6.49 13.34 2.34
C GLU A 61 5.15 13.94 1.89
N ILE A 62 4.47 14.64 2.82
CA ILE A 62 3.22 15.37 2.56
C ILE A 62 3.39 16.78 3.12
N GLY A 63 3.50 17.78 2.24
CA GLY A 63 3.87 19.14 2.66
C GLY A 63 5.23 19.16 3.36
N SER A 64 5.28 19.71 4.57
CA SER A 64 6.47 19.70 5.43
C SER A 64 6.61 18.43 6.28
N HIS A 65 5.60 17.57 6.31
CA HIS A 65 5.62 16.35 7.11
C HIS A 65 6.35 15.23 6.38
N ARG A 66 7.24 14.54 7.09
CA ARG A 66 8.02 13.41 6.57
C ARG A 66 8.03 12.28 7.59
N ALA A 67 7.55 11.11 7.19
CA ALA A 67 7.52 9.93 8.05
C ALA A 67 8.09 8.69 7.34
N LYS A 68 8.76 7.83 8.10
CA LYS A 68 9.14 6.50 7.63
C LYS A 68 7.89 5.62 7.63
N THR A 69 7.61 4.95 6.52
CA THR A 69 6.41 4.13 6.35
C THR A 69 6.72 2.84 5.61
N HIS A 70 5.84 1.85 5.81
CA HIS A 70 5.76 0.63 5.02
C HIS A 70 4.53 0.75 4.12
N LEU A 71 4.75 0.83 2.82
CA LEU A 71 3.69 0.95 1.83
C LEU A 71 3.38 -0.44 1.29
N LEU A 72 2.20 -0.96 1.60
CA LEU A 72 1.76 -2.27 1.12
C LEU A 72 1.48 -2.22 -0.39
N VAL A 73 2.10 -3.11 -1.15
CA VAL A 73 2.00 -3.10 -2.62
C VAL A 73 0.74 -3.82 -3.06
N THR A 74 -0.20 -3.08 -3.67
CA THR A 74 -1.45 -3.64 -4.18
C THR A 74 -1.94 -2.89 -5.43
N ARG A 75 -3.01 -3.35 -6.08
CA ARG A 75 -3.71 -2.55 -7.10
C ARG A 75 -4.95 -1.94 -6.43
N PRO A 76 -5.14 -0.61 -6.44
CA PRO A 76 -6.25 0.00 -5.72
C PRO A 76 -7.59 -0.40 -6.34
N ASN A 77 -8.33 -1.19 -5.57
CA ASN A 77 -9.79 -1.27 -5.57
C ASN A 77 -10.20 -0.74 -4.17
N GLU A 78 -11.48 -0.62 -3.82
CA GLU A 78 -11.86 -0.28 -2.43
C GLU A 78 -11.36 -1.38 -1.47
N MET A 79 -10.52 -1.05 -0.49
CA MET A 79 -9.86 -2.05 0.40
C MET A 79 -9.97 -1.67 1.88
N ARG A 80 -10.13 -2.68 2.73
CA ARG A 80 -9.92 -2.62 4.17
C ARG A 80 -8.98 -3.76 4.59
N THR A 81 -7.94 -3.45 5.36
CA THR A 81 -7.04 -4.48 5.92
C THR A 81 -7.43 -4.82 7.36
N ARG A 82 -7.52 -6.13 7.65
CA ARG A 82 -7.55 -6.65 9.03
C ARG A 82 -6.15 -7.10 9.43
N TYR A 83 -5.76 -6.76 10.65
CA TYR A 83 -4.65 -7.42 11.34
C TYR A 83 -5.27 -8.54 12.19
N TYR A 84 -4.71 -9.76 12.10
CA TYR A 84 -4.97 -10.83 13.05
C TYR A 84 -3.92 -10.75 14.17
#